data_AF-A0A357ZM23-F1
#
_entry.id   AF-A0A357ZM23-F1
#
_cell.length_a   1.000
_cell.length_b   1.000
_cell.length_c   1.000
_cell.angle_alpha   90.00
_cell.angle_beta   90.00
_cell.angle_gamma   90.00
#
_symmetry.space_group_name_H-M   'P 1'
#
loop_
_entity.id
_entity.type
_entity.pdbx_description
1 polymer ?
#
loop_
_entity_poly.entity_id
_entity_poly.type
_entity_poly.pdbx_seq_one_letter_code
_entity_poly.pdbx_strand_id
1 'polypeptide(L)'
;MSIPSYATHNPRANCRSSAYLDWLQMLSGACLVIFMIMHLFFVGSVIISPSLMNGLSDVFEWTGMAQIGGPVIFFLLLLHFVLAARKIPFASKQQGIMLADARRMHHLDTWLWVIQAVSGMVILVMGSIHLWTVLTDLPITAEKNAMRLRDSAGWVSFYVVFIPIVWLHTGIGFYRIMVKWGVVGIDGRSSLRQKDALVVAAAMIIGFATLLRFIFLSK
;
A
#
# COMPACT_ATOMS: atom_id res chain seq x y z
N MET A 1 -28.14 -15.84 -36.02
CA MET A 1 -28.07 -15.27 -34.65
C MET A 1 -28.32 -13.78 -34.77
N SER A 2 -29.53 -13.32 -34.44
CA SER A 2 -29.95 -11.92 -34.61
C SER A 2 -29.27 -11.04 -33.57
N ILE A 3 -28.53 -10.05 -34.04
CA ILE A 3 -27.88 -9.04 -33.19
C ILE A 3 -29.00 -8.14 -32.63
N PRO A 4 -29.13 -7.96 -31.30
CA PRO A 4 -30.13 -7.07 -30.73
C PRO A 4 -29.90 -5.62 -31.18
N SER A 5 -30.96 -4.98 -31.69
CA SER A 5 -30.97 -3.65 -32.33
C SER A 5 -30.73 -2.44 -31.40
N TYR A 6 -30.19 -2.64 -30.19
CA TYR A 6 -29.92 -1.59 -29.20
C TYR A 6 -28.44 -1.48 -28.80
N ALA A 7 -27.54 -2.18 -29.49
CA ALA A 7 -26.10 -1.97 -29.31
C ALA A 7 -25.65 -0.68 -30.01
N THR A 8 -25.58 0.44 -29.27
CA THR A 8 -25.02 1.72 -29.75
C THR A 8 -23.50 1.71 -29.87
N HIS A 9 -22.85 0.57 -29.60
CA HIS A 9 -21.42 0.38 -29.78
C HIS A 9 -21.16 -0.79 -30.71
N ASN A 10 -20.31 -0.53 -31.72
CA ASN A 10 -19.70 -1.57 -32.55
C ASN A 10 -19.13 -2.65 -31.63
N PRO A 11 -19.44 -3.96 -31.80
CA PRO A 11 -18.88 -5.01 -30.96
C PRO A 11 -17.36 -4.94 -31.04
N ARG A 12 -16.73 -4.39 -29.99
CA ARG A 12 -15.28 -4.32 -29.92
C ARG A 12 -14.78 -5.76 -29.95
N ALA A 13 -13.96 -6.10 -30.93
CA ALA A 13 -13.27 -7.38 -30.98
C ALA A 13 -12.73 -7.72 -29.59
N ASN A 14 -12.94 -8.95 -29.12
CA ASN A 14 -12.53 -9.46 -27.80
C ASN A 14 -11.10 -9.01 -27.47
N CYS A 15 -10.96 -7.87 -26.79
CA CYS A 15 -9.68 -7.26 -26.56
C CYS A 15 -9.15 -7.81 -25.25
N ARG A 16 -8.13 -8.68 -25.34
CA ARG A 16 -7.45 -9.27 -24.18
C ARG A 16 -6.82 -8.21 -23.26
N SER A 17 -6.72 -6.95 -23.71
CA SER A 17 -6.20 -5.81 -22.93
C SER A 17 -6.88 -5.66 -21.57
N SER A 18 -8.21 -5.84 -21.49
CA SER A 18 -8.93 -5.73 -20.22
C SER A 18 -8.44 -6.78 -19.20
N ALA A 19 -8.23 -8.01 -19.66
CA ALA A 19 -7.70 -9.09 -18.83
C ALA A 19 -6.26 -8.79 -18.40
N TYR A 20 -5.38 -8.37 -19.32
CA TYR A 20 -4.00 -8.02 -18.98
C TYR A 20 -3.93 -6.88 -17.95
N LEU A 21 -4.75 -5.84 -18.11
CA LEU A 21 -4.76 -4.73 -17.16
C LEU A 21 -5.31 -5.12 -15.78
N ASP A 22 -6.19 -6.12 -15.68
CA ASP A 22 -6.66 -6.63 -14.39
C ASP A 22 -5.61 -7.53 -13.71
N TRP A 23 -4.89 -8.35 -14.49
CA TRP A 23 -3.71 -9.10 -14.04
C TRP A 23 -2.59 -8.18 -13.54
N LEU A 24 -2.21 -7.16 -14.32
CA LEU A 24 -1.18 -6.19 -13.93
C LEU A 24 -1.56 -5.43 -12.66
N GLN A 25 -2.83 -5.07 -12.49
CA GLN A 25 -3.29 -4.42 -11.26
C GLN A 25 -3.14 -5.34 -10.05
N MET A 26 -3.46 -6.63 -10.20
CA MET A 26 -3.27 -7.60 -9.12
C MET A 26 -1.78 -7.82 -8.82
N LEU A 27 -0.95 -8.10 -9.84
CA LEU A 27 0.47 -8.39 -9.62
C LEU A 27 1.18 -7.19 -8.99
N SER A 28 0.94 -5.97 -9.50
CA SER A 28 1.54 -4.77 -8.91
C SER A 28 1.12 -4.59 -7.44
N GLY A 29 -0.14 -4.85 -7.10
CA GLY A 29 -0.61 -4.83 -5.72
C GLY A 29 0.05 -5.89 -4.84
N ALA A 30 0.16 -7.13 -5.33
CA ALA A 30 0.82 -8.22 -4.62
C ALA A 30 2.32 -7.93 -4.37
N CYS A 31 3.02 -7.39 -5.38
CA CYS A 31 4.41 -6.97 -5.24
C CYS A 31 4.56 -5.86 -4.19
N LEU A 32 3.65 -4.87 -4.15
CA LEU A 32 3.67 -3.81 -3.14
C LEU A 32 3.36 -4.34 -1.73
N VAL A 33 2.47 -5.33 -1.58
CA VAL A 33 2.23 -6.00 -0.28
C VAL A 33 3.50 -6.68 0.23
N ILE A 34 4.18 -7.44 -0.64
CA ILE A 34 5.45 -8.11 -0.29
C ILE A 34 6.50 -7.07 0.09
N PHE A 35 6.62 -6.00 -0.70
CA PHE A 35 7.52 -4.89 -0.39
C PHE A 35 7.21 -4.28 0.98
N MET A 36 5.95 -4.01 1.32
CA MET A 36 5.58 -3.42 2.61
C MET A 36 5.94 -4.31 3.79
N ILE A 37 5.80 -5.63 3.64
CA ILE A 37 6.21 -6.60 4.65
C ILE A 37 7.73 -6.59 4.81
N MET A 38 8.49 -6.72 3.72
CA MET A 38 9.95 -6.69 3.74
C MET A 38 10.48 -5.36 4.28
N HIS A 39 9.86 -4.25 3.89
CA HIS A 39 10.16 -2.90 4.34
C HIS A 39 10.01 -2.80 5.85
N LEU A 40 8.90 -3.29 6.43
CA LEU A 40 8.68 -3.28 7.88
C LEU A 40 9.72 -4.10 8.63
N PHE A 41 10.10 -5.27 8.13
CA PHE A 41 11.16 -6.07 8.75
C PHE A 41 12.52 -5.35 8.69
N PHE A 42 12.84 -4.72 7.56
CA PHE A 42 14.06 -3.95 7.42
C PHE A 42 14.10 -2.77 8.40
N VAL A 43 13.13 -1.86 8.36
CA VAL A 43 13.14 -0.67 9.24
C VAL A 43 12.89 -1.05 10.70
N GLY A 44 12.10 -2.08 10.96
CA GLY A 44 11.79 -2.59 12.30
C GLY A 44 12.94 -3.32 12.98
N SER A 45 13.97 -3.72 12.23
CA SER A 45 15.19 -4.32 12.80
C SER A 45 15.89 -3.41 13.82
N VAL A 46 15.68 -2.09 13.75
CA VAL A 46 16.19 -1.11 14.73
C VAL A 46 15.67 -1.34 16.16
N ILE A 47 14.50 -1.98 16.30
CA ILE A 47 13.94 -2.36 17.60
C ILE A 47 14.90 -3.34 18.30
N ILE A 48 15.49 -4.27 17.55
CA ILE A 48 16.47 -5.23 18.06
C ILE A 48 17.79 -4.51 18.33
N SER A 49 18.39 -3.91 17.30
CA SER A 49 19.54 -3.04 17.47
C SER A 49 19.75 -2.09 16.28
N PRO A 50 20.31 -0.88 16.49
CA PRO A 50 20.70 0.02 15.40
C PRO A 50 21.78 -0.58 14.49
N SER A 51 22.69 -1.37 15.06
CA SER A 51 23.74 -2.06 14.30
C SER A 51 23.17 -3.09 13.33
N LEU A 52 22.08 -3.78 13.68
CA LEU A 52 21.42 -4.73 12.79
C LEU A 52 20.81 -4.01 11.58
N MET A 53 20.09 -2.90 11.82
CA MET A 53 19.53 -2.09 10.74
C MET A 53 20.63 -1.54 9.82
N ASN A 54 21.69 -0.99 10.40
CA ASN A 54 22.81 -0.47 9.63
C ASN A 54 23.49 -1.58 8.82
N GLY A 55 23.73 -2.76 9.41
CA GLY A 55 24.31 -3.89 8.67
C GLY A 55 23.44 -4.37 7.52
N LEU A 56 22.11 -4.40 7.67
CA LEU A 56 21.19 -4.68 6.56
C LEU A 56 21.24 -3.58 5.49
N SER A 57 21.38 -2.33 5.92
CA SER A 57 21.50 -1.18 5.02
C SER A 57 22.81 -1.21 4.22
N ASP A 58 23.91 -1.63 4.85
CA ASP A 58 25.21 -1.78 4.19
C ASP A 58 25.13 -2.82 3.06
N VAL A 59 24.36 -3.90 3.26
CA VAL A 59 24.07 -4.87 2.19
C VAL A 59 23.29 -4.21 1.05
N PHE A 60 22.30 -3.36 1.34
CA PHE A 60 21.55 -2.64 0.31
C PHE A 60 22.43 -1.65 -0.46
N GLU A 61 23.35 -0.98 0.23
CA GLU A 61 24.29 -0.05 -0.38
C GLU A 61 25.29 -0.80 -1.28
N TRP A 62 25.89 -1.87 -0.75
CA TRP A 62 26.87 -2.67 -1.49
C TRP A 62 26.27 -3.33 -2.74
N THR A 63 25.01 -3.78 -2.66
CA THR A 63 24.29 -4.35 -3.81
C THR A 63 23.69 -3.31 -4.75
N GLY A 64 23.73 -2.01 -4.40
CA GLY A 64 23.02 -0.96 -5.13
C GLY A 64 21.49 -1.09 -5.09
N MET A 65 20.97 -1.89 -4.15
CA MET A 65 19.54 -2.22 -4.07
C MET A 65 18.70 -1.00 -3.72
N ALA A 66 19.18 -0.06 -2.91
CA ALA A 66 18.43 1.16 -2.60
C ALA A 66 18.36 2.11 -3.82
N GLN A 67 19.45 2.20 -4.57
CA GLN A 67 19.63 3.08 -5.74
C GLN A 67 18.80 2.63 -6.93
N ILE A 68 18.70 1.31 -7.15
CA ILE A 68 17.92 0.73 -8.27
C ILE A 68 16.52 0.36 -7.79
N GLY A 69 16.42 -0.36 -6.67
CA GLY A 69 15.15 -0.84 -6.12
C GLY A 69 14.23 0.30 -5.69
N GLY A 70 14.78 1.40 -5.16
CA GLY A 70 14.00 2.59 -4.80
C GLY A 70 13.20 3.17 -5.97
N PRO A 71 13.85 3.59 -7.07
CA PRO A 71 13.16 4.05 -8.27
C PRO A 71 12.22 3.01 -8.88
N VAL A 72 12.57 1.71 -8.85
CA VAL A 72 11.70 0.63 -9.35
C VAL A 72 10.42 0.53 -8.53
N ILE A 73 10.50 0.59 -7.19
CA ILE A 73 9.33 0.57 -6.32
C ILE A 73 8.50 1.85 -6.48
N PHE A 74 9.14 3.00 -6.67
CA PHE A 74 8.42 4.25 -6.96
C PHE A 74 7.64 4.14 -8.27
N PHE A 75 8.25 3.63 -9.33
CA PHE A 75 7.56 3.37 -10.60
C PHE A 75 6.43 2.35 -10.43
N LEU A 76 6.65 1.27 -9.67
CA LEU A 76 5.65 0.26 -9.38
C LEU A 76 4.44 0.85 -8.63
N LEU A 77 4.68 1.76 -7.66
CA LEU A 77 3.64 2.49 -6.95
C LEU A 77 2.80 3.34 -7.92
N LEU A 78 3.44 4.08 -8.82
CA LEU A 78 2.75 4.89 -9.83
C LEU A 78 1.95 4.04 -10.82
N LEU A 79 2.56 2.95 -11.32
CA LEU A 79 1.88 1.99 -12.19
C LEU A 79 0.67 1.38 -11.50
N HIS A 80 0.82 0.94 -10.26
CA HIS A 80 -0.27 0.41 -9.45
C HIS A 80 -1.40 1.45 -9.31
N PHE A 81 -1.05 2.69 -9.00
CA PHE A 81 -2.01 3.78 -8.88
C PHE A 81 -2.77 4.00 -10.19
N VAL A 82 -2.09 4.13 -11.33
CA VAL A 82 -2.74 4.32 -12.64
C VAL A 82 -3.71 3.16 -12.95
N LEU A 83 -3.28 1.93 -12.69
CA LEU A 83 -4.11 0.75 -12.94
C LEU A 83 -5.35 0.70 -12.02
N ALA A 84 -5.18 1.03 -10.74
CA ALA A 84 -6.24 1.04 -9.73
C ALA A 84 -7.19 2.24 -9.88
N ALA A 85 -6.69 3.40 -10.30
CA ALA A 85 -7.43 4.64 -10.51
C ALA A 85 -8.57 4.47 -11.51
N ARG A 86 -8.44 3.55 -12.49
CA ARG A 86 -9.52 3.20 -13.42
C ARG A 86 -10.80 2.71 -12.74
N LYS A 87 -10.72 2.28 -11.47
CA LYS A 87 -11.84 1.79 -10.66
C LYS A 87 -12.38 2.86 -9.69
N ILE A 88 -11.74 4.02 -9.57
CA ILE A 88 -12.12 5.08 -8.63
C ILE A 88 -13.07 6.08 -9.33
N PRO A 89 -14.23 6.39 -8.74
CA PRO A 89 -15.10 7.44 -9.26
C PRO A 89 -14.49 8.81 -8.96
N PHE A 90 -14.03 9.50 -10.00
CA PHE A 90 -13.48 10.85 -9.87
C PHE A 90 -14.55 11.94 -10.00
N ALA A 91 -15.69 11.66 -10.64
CA ALA A 91 -16.77 12.62 -10.74
C ALA A 91 -17.55 12.70 -9.42
N SER A 92 -17.78 13.91 -8.90
CA SER A 92 -18.48 14.13 -7.61
C SER A 92 -19.87 13.49 -7.57
N LYS A 93 -20.59 13.45 -8.70
CA LYS A 93 -21.87 12.75 -8.83
C LYS A 93 -21.73 11.25 -8.56
N GLN A 94 -20.71 10.61 -9.14
CA GLN A 94 -20.46 9.17 -8.96
C GLN A 94 -20.03 8.88 -7.52
N GLN A 95 -19.22 9.76 -6.92
CA GLN A 95 -18.82 9.66 -5.52
C GLN A 95 -20.03 9.75 -4.58
N GLY A 96 -20.94 10.71 -4.83
CA GLY A 96 -22.17 10.86 -4.05
C GLY A 96 -23.06 9.62 -4.11
N ILE A 97 -23.25 9.06 -5.31
CA ILE A 97 -24.02 7.82 -5.51
C ILE A 97 -23.36 6.64 -4.77
N MET A 98 -22.06 6.43 -4.97
CA MET A 98 -21.31 5.37 -4.31
C MET A 98 -21.41 5.45 -2.77
N LEU A 99 -21.27 6.66 -2.20
CA LEU A 99 -21.38 6.86 -0.75
C LEU A 99 -22.81 6.65 -0.24
N ALA A 100 -23.83 7.08 -1.00
CA ALA A 100 -25.22 6.83 -0.64
C ALA A 100 -25.54 5.32 -0.64
N ASP A 101 -25.07 4.58 -1.64
CA ASP A 101 -25.26 3.13 -1.74
C ASP A 101 -24.48 2.38 -0.65
N ALA A 102 -23.22 2.77 -0.37
CA ALA A 102 -22.43 2.19 0.72
C ALA A 102 -23.10 2.39 2.09
N ARG A 103 -23.68 3.57 2.33
CA ARG A 103 -24.46 3.85 3.55
C ARG A 103 -25.72 2.99 3.62
N ARG A 104 -26.49 2.88 2.54
CA ARG A 104 -27.74 2.09 2.52
C ARG A 104 -27.50 0.59 2.71
N MET A 105 -26.45 0.03 2.12
CA MET A 105 -26.18 -1.41 2.19
C MET A 105 -25.68 -1.87 3.56
N HIS A 106 -25.06 -0.99 4.35
CA HIS A 106 -24.38 -1.35 5.61
C HIS A 106 -23.45 -2.57 5.49
N HIS A 107 -22.85 -2.76 4.31
CA HIS A 107 -22.06 -3.93 3.99
C HIS A 107 -20.57 -3.67 4.18
N LEU A 108 -19.91 -4.50 4.99
CA LEU A 108 -18.52 -4.29 5.42
C LEU A 108 -17.55 -4.22 4.23
N ASP A 109 -17.57 -5.20 3.32
CA ASP A 109 -16.60 -5.23 2.22
C ASP A 109 -16.76 -4.03 1.26
N THR A 110 -17.98 -3.46 1.19
CA THR A 110 -18.22 -2.22 0.45
C THR A 110 -17.54 -1.03 1.13
N TRP A 111 -17.62 -0.93 2.45
CA TRP A 111 -16.91 0.10 3.21
C TRP A 111 -15.39 -0.07 3.17
N LEU A 112 -14.89 -1.31 3.24
CA LEU A 112 -13.46 -1.60 3.07
C LEU A 112 -12.95 -1.14 1.69
N TRP A 113 -13.76 -1.30 0.64
CA TRP A 113 -13.44 -0.75 -0.68
C TRP A 113 -13.32 0.78 -0.65
N VAL A 114 -14.26 1.48 0.00
CA VAL A 114 -14.22 2.96 0.11
C VAL A 114 -12.99 3.40 0.88
N ILE A 115 -12.68 2.74 1.99
CA ILE A 115 -11.46 3.00 2.77
C ILE A 115 -10.22 2.81 1.89
N GLN A 116 -10.16 1.74 1.11
CA GLN A 116 -9.03 1.46 0.21
C GLN A 116 -8.87 2.53 -0.88
N ALA A 117 -9.98 3.02 -1.46
CA ALA A 117 -9.93 4.08 -2.46
C ALA A 117 -9.41 5.39 -1.86
N VAL A 118 -9.89 5.78 -0.68
CA VAL A 118 -9.44 7.00 0.02
C VAL A 118 -8.00 6.87 0.48
N SER A 119 -7.63 5.77 1.12
CA SER A 119 -6.26 5.55 1.59
C SER A 119 -5.26 5.48 0.44
N GLY A 120 -5.64 4.90 -0.70
CA GLY A 120 -4.80 4.89 -1.90
C GLY A 120 -4.46 6.30 -2.39
N MET A 121 -5.41 7.24 -2.29
CA MET A 121 -5.15 8.63 -2.65
C MET A 121 -4.22 9.33 -1.68
N VAL A 122 -4.37 9.08 -0.38
CA VAL A 122 -3.47 9.64 0.63
C VAL A 122 -2.06 9.05 0.50
N ILE A 123 -1.94 7.74 0.24
CA ILE A 123 -0.66 7.06 0.02
C ILE A 123 0.05 7.56 -1.22
N LEU A 124 -0.67 7.92 -2.29
CA LEU A 124 -0.03 8.50 -3.46
C LEU A 124 0.77 9.76 -3.09
N VAL A 125 0.18 10.64 -2.26
CA VAL A 125 0.84 11.89 -1.83
C VAL A 125 1.92 11.61 -0.78
N MET A 126 1.54 10.99 0.33
CA MET A 126 2.46 10.75 1.45
C MET A 126 3.57 9.78 1.06
N GLY A 127 3.24 8.69 0.38
CA GLY A 127 4.21 7.72 -0.12
C GLY A 127 5.22 8.34 -1.08
N SER A 128 4.79 9.27 -1.94
CA SER A 128 5.72 10.01 -2.82
C SER A 128 6.67 10.90 -2.03
N ILE A 129 6.17 11.64 -1.03
CA ILE A 129 6.99 12.48 -0.14
C ILE A 129 8.01 11.60 0.61
N HIS A 130 7.54 10.47 1.16
CA HIS A 130 8.38 9.52 1.88
C HIS A 130 9.49 8.95 0.99
N LEU A 131 9.13 8.43 -0.19
CA LEU A 131 10.08 7.82 -1.14
C LEU A 131 11.09 8.86 -1.64
N TRP A 132 10.64 10.05 -2.01
CA TRP A 132 11.55 11.13 -2.41
C TRP A 132 12.57 11.41 -1.32
N THR A 133 12.11 11.65 -0.09
CA THR A 133 12.97 12.04 1.03
C THR A 133 14.02 10.98 1.36
N VAL A 134 13.65 9.69 1.33
CA VAL A 134 14.59 8.59 1.64
C VAL A 134 15.57 8.37 0.48
N LEU A 135 15.11 8.41 -0.77
CA LEU A 135 15.95 8.12 -1.94
C LEU A 135 16.91 9.26 -2.28
N THR A 136 16.62 10.50 -1.89
CA THR A 136 17.55 11.63 -2.06
C THR A 136 18.55 11.77 -0.91
N ASP A 137 18.44 10.96 0.14
CA ASP A 137 19.29 11.02 1.34
C ASP A 137 19.94 9.66 1.64
N LEU A 138 20.40 8.97 0.59
CA LEU A 138 21.21 7.76 0.71
C LEU A 138 22.63 8.08 1.24
N PRO A 139 23.33 7.14 1.89
CA PRO A 139 22.88 5.81 2.31
C PRO A 139 21.89 5.88 3.49
N ILE A 140 21.08 4.83 3.64
CA ILE A 140 20.10 4.72 4.74
C ILE A 140 20.86 4.35 6.03
N THR A 141 20.69 5.11 7.10
CA THR A 141 21.27 4.76 8.41
C THR A 141 20.27 4.98 9.53
N ALA A 142 20.43 4.24 10.64
CA ALA A 142 19.61 4.44 11.83
C ALA A 142 19.74 5.86 12.37
N GLU A 143 20.94 6.44 12.31
CA GLU A 143 21.22 7.81 12.77
C GLU A 143 20.46 8.85 11.94
N LYS A 144 20.54 8.81 10.61
CA LYS A 144 19.82 9.75 9.73
C LYS A 144 18.31 9.69 9.94
N ASN A 145 17.76 8.49 10.06
CA ASN A 145 16.33 8.30 10.32
C ASN A 145 15.92 8.89 11.69
N ALA A 146 16.76 8.69 12.71
CA ALA A 146 16.52 9.24 14.04
C ALA A 146 16.65 10.77 14.07
N MET A 147 17.65 11.34 13.38
CA MET A 147 17.81 12.80 13.23
C MET A 147 16.59 13.42 12.56
N ARG A 148 16.12 12.86 11.44
CA ARG A 148 14.93 13.36 10.72
C ARG A 148 13.70 13.45 11.63
N LEU A 149 13.51 12.47 12.51
CA LEU A 149 12.37 12.41 13.42
C LEU A 149 12.51 13.33 14.64
N ARG A 150 13.73 13.52 15.15
CA ARG A 150 13.97 14.41 16.29
C ARG A 150 13.99 15.89 15.91
N ASP A 151 14.58 16.20 14.77
CA ASP A 151 14.82 17.59 14.35
C ASP A 151 13.55 18.25 13.80
N SER A 152 12.47 17.49 13.57
CA SER A 152 11.18 18.02 13.15
C SER A 152 9.99 17.18 13.62
N ALA A 153 9.17 17.79 14.48
CA ALA A 153 7.88 17.24 14.90
C ALA A 153 6.91 17.00 13.74
N GLY A 154 7.12 17.68 12.60
CA GLY A 154 6.36 17.46 11.37
C GLY A 154 6.53 16.04 10.82
N TRP A 155 7.76 15.48 10.89
CA TRP A 155 8.01 14.11 10.44
C TRP A 155 7.39 13.07 11.35
N VAL A 156 7.39 13.29 12.67
CA VAL A 156 6.69 12.39 13.61
C VAL A 156 5.19 12.34 13.28
N SER A 157 4.56 13.51 13.12
CA SER A 157 3.14 13.62 12.77
C SER A 157 2.83 12.95 11.44
N PHE A 158 3.71 13.15 10.45
CA PHE A 158 3.62 12.48 9.15
C PHE A 158 3.56 10.96 9.30
N TYR A 159 4.50 10.34 10.02
CA TYR A 159 4.53 8.88 10.16
C TYR A 159 3.41 8.33 11.04
N VAL A 160 2.98 9.06 12.06
CA VAL A 160 1.82 8.67 12.90
C VAL A 160 0.56 8.51 12.05
N VAL A 161 0.37 9.36 11.04
CA VAL A 161 -0.75 9.26 10.09
C VAL A 161 -0.45 8.24 8.99
N PHE A 162 0.79 8.19 8.49
CA PHE A 162 1.13 7.34 7.35
C PHE A 162 1.05 5.84 7.67
N ILE A 163 1.54 5.42 8.84
CA ILE A 163 1.55 4.02 9.29
C ILE A 163 0.15 3.37 9.24
N PRO A 164 -0.90 3.91 9.89
CA PRO A 164 -2.23 3.30 9.85
C PRO A 164 -2.80 3.26 8.43
N ILE A 165 -2.60 4.34 7.65
CA ILE A 165 -3.17 4.43 6.29
C ILE A 165 -2.55 3.37 5.38
N VAL A 166 -1.23 3.23 5.36
CA VAL A 166 -0.55 2.27 4.49
C VAL A 166 -0.84 0.82 4.89
N TRP A 167 -0.89 0.52 6.19
CA TRP A 167 -1.16 -0.84 6.66
C TRP A 167 -2.63 -1.25 6.47
N LEU A 168 -3.58 -0.34 6.67
CA LEU A 168 -4.99 -0.60 6.34
C LEU A 168 -5.17 -0.82 4.83
N HIS A 169 -4.55 0.01 3.98
CA HIS A 169 -4.61 -0.18 2.53
C HIS A 169 -4.02 -1.52 2.10
N THR A 170 -2.85 -1.86 2.65
CA THR A 170 -2.13 -3.11 2.35
C THR A 170 -2.94 -4.34 2.76
N GLY A 171 -3.46 -4.39 3.99
CA GLY A 171 -4.25 -5.53 4.48
C GLY A 171 -5.56 -5.71 3.72
N ILE A 172 -6.35 -4.63 3.56
CA ILE A 172 -7.58 -4.68 2.77
C ILE A 172 -7.29 -5.13 1.33
N GLY A 173 -6.21 -4.61 0.72
CA GLY A 173 -5.76 -5.01 -0.60
C GLY A 173 -5.43 -6.50 -0.68
N PHE A 174 -4.67 -7.02 0.28
CA PHE A 174 -4.33 -8.44 0.39
C PHE A 174 -5.58 -9.32 0.53
N TYR A 175 -6.46 -9.04 1.50
CA TYR A 175 -7.74 -9.74 1.69
C TYR A 175 -8.53 -9.82 0.37
N ARG A 176 -8.66 -8.69 -0.33
CA ARG A 176 -9.43 -8.61 -1.57
C ARG A 176 -8.78 -9.34 -2.73
N ILE A 177 -7.46 -9.36 -2.84
CA ILE A 177 -6.75 -10.16 -3.85
C ILE A 177 -7.06 -11.65 -3.63
N MET A 178 -6.93 -12.13 -2.40
CA MET A 178 -7.13 -13.54 -2.05
C MET A 178 -8.57 -14.00 -2.35
N VAL A 179 -9.56 -13.17 -2.06
CA VAL A 179 -10.97 -13.48 -2.34
C VAL A 179 -11.28 -13.35 -3.84
N LYS A 180 -10.81 -12.29 -4.50
CA LYS A 180 -11.12 -12.02 -5.92
C LYS A 180 -10.58 -13.09 -6.86
N TRP A 181 -9.41 -13.63 -6.54
CA TRP A 181 -8.73 -14.63 -7.36
C TRP A 181 -9.02 -16.07 -6.91
N GLY A 182 -10.01 -16.26 -6.03
CA GLY A 182 -10.50 -17.59 -5.65
C GLY A 182 -9.54 -18.40 -4.78
N VAL A 183 -8.47 -17.79 -4.24
CA VAL A 183 -7.58 -18.46 -3.29
C VAL A 183 -8.32 -18.79 -1.99
N VAL A 184 -9.29 -17.93 -1.62
CA VAL A 184 -10.18 -18.15 -0.48
C VAL A 184 -11.65 -18.08 -0.94
N GLY A 185 -12.36 -19.19 -0.76
CA GLY A 185 -13.81 -19.30 -0.99
C GLY A 185 -14.65 -18.58 0.08
N ILE A 186 -15.97 -18.61 -0.08
CA ILE A 186 -16.93 -17.91 0.81
C ILE A 186 -16.73 -18.28 2.28
N ASP A 187 -16.57 -19.57 2.59
CA ASP A 187 -16.49 -20.06 3.97
C ASP A 187 -15.23 -19.57 4.69
N GLY A 188 -14.15 -19.34 3.95
CA GLY A 188 -12.87 -18.86 4.49
C GLY A 188 -12.78 -17.35 4.66
N ARG A 189 -13.72 -16.55 4.09
CA ARG A 189 -13.62 -15.08 4.06
C ARG A 189 -13.55 -14.46 5.44
N SER A 190 -14.39 -14.95 6.37
CA SER A 190 -14.43 -14.41 7.73
C SER A 190 -13.13 -14.68 8.48
N SER A 191 -12.60 -15.91 8.36
CA SER A 191 -11.34 -16.29 8.99
C SER A 191 -10.16 -15.52 8.40
N LEU A 192 -10.10 -15.39 7.07
CA LEU A 192 -9.04 -14.61 6.40
C LEU A 192 -9.06 -13.16 6.88
N ARG A 193 -10.23 -12.53 6.96
CA ARG A 193 -10.36 -11.14 7.41
C ARG A 193 -9.90 -10.94 8.85
N GLN A 194 -10.22 -11.87 9.76
CA GLN A 194 -9.75 -11.80 11.16
C GLN A 194 -8.23 -11.95 11.25
N LYS A 195 -7.66 -12.91 10.51
CA LYS A 195 -6.21 -13.13 10.47
C LYS A 195 -5.47 -11.94 9.85
N ASP A 196 -6.00 -11.39 8.75
CA ASP A 196 -5.46 -10.20 8.10
C ASP A 196 -5.50 -8.99 9.04
N ALA A 197 -6.62 -8.77 9.74
CA ALA A 197 -6.73 -7.70 10.73
C ALA A 197 -5.70 -7.85 11.87
N LEU A 198 -5.43 -9.08 12.32
CA LEU A 198 -4.38 -9.35 13.30
C LEU A 198 -2.97 -9.01 12.76
N VAL A 199 -2.67 -9.40 11.52
CA VAL A 199 -1.39 -9.08 10.86
C VAL A 199 -1.23 -7.57 10.72
N VAL A 200 -2.27 -6.86 10.26
CA VAL A 200 -2.29 -5.40 10.15
C VAL A 200 -2.05 -4.74 11.52
N ALA A 201 -2.75 -5.21 12.56
CA ALA A 201 -2.58 -4.68 13.91
C ALA A 201 -1.15 -4.91 14.44
N ALA A 202 -0.60 -6.12 14.27
CA ALA A 202 0.77 -6.43 14.66
C ALA A 202 1.79 -5.56 13.91
N ALA A 203 1.60 -5.39 12.60
CA ALA A 203 2.45 -4.56 11.76
C ALA A 203 2.40 -3.07 12.16
N MET A 204 1.23 -2.56 12.51
CA MET A 204 1.08 -1.21 13.06
C MET A 204 1.80 -1.06 14.40
N ILE A 205 1.66 -2.03 15.31
CA ILE A 205 2.37 -2.03 16.59
C ILE A 205 3.88 -2.00 16.38
N ILE A 206 4.41 -2.85 15.49
CA ILE A 206 5.83 -2.84 15.13
C ILE A 206 6.23 -1.50 14.51
N GLY A 207 5.41 -0.94 13.61
CA GLY A 207 5.66 0.36 12.99
C GLY A 207 5.73 1.50 14.00
N PHE A 208 4.80 1.55 14.96
CA PHE A 208 4.82 2.56 16.02
C PHE A 208 5.96 2.34 17.01
N ALA A 209 6.27 1.08 17.36
CA ALA A 209 7.44 0.76 18.19
C ALA A 209 8.75 1.18 17.51
N THR A 210 8.85 1.00 16.20
CA THR A 210 9.98 1.44 15.37
C THR A 210 10.09 2.97 15.37
N LEU A 211 8.97 3.68 15.20
CA LEU A 211 8.92 5.14 15.26
C LEU A 211 9.41 5.66 16.62
N LEU A 212 8.89 5.09 17.72
CA LEU A 212 9.32 5.42 19.08
C LEU A 212 10.80 5.12 19.28
N ARG A 213 11.28 3.98 18.79
CA ARG A 213 12.68 3.58 18.89
C ARG A 213 13.60 4.62 18.23
N PHE A 214 13.26 5.12 17.05
CA PHE A 214 14.06 6.17 16.39
C PHE A 214 14.04 7.50 17.15
N ILE A 215 12.89 7.90 17.71
CA ILE A 215 12.78 9.14 18.49
C ILE A 215 13.72 9.11 19.70
N PHE A 216 13.75 7.99 20.42
CA PHE A 216 14.56 7.80 21.63
C PHE A 216 15.95 7.20 21.38
N LEU A 217 16.36 7.03 20.13
CA LEU A 217 17.68 6.51 19.82
C LEU A 217 18.74 7.55 20.23
N SER A 218 19.48 7.29 21.30
CA SER A 218 20.59 8.16 21.70
C SER A 218 21.68 8.15 20.62
N LYS A 219 22.40 9.28 20.50
CA LYS A 219 23.63 9.34 19.69
C LYS A 219 24.63 8.30 20.17
#